data_AF-A0A538HQ94-F1
#
_entry.id   AF-A0A538HQ94-F1
#
_cell.length_a   1.000
_cell.length_b   1.000
_cell.length_c   1.000
_cell.angle_alpha   90.00
_cell.angle_beta   90.00
_cell.angle_gamma   90.00
#
_symmetry.space_group_name_H-M   'P 1'
#
loop_
_entity.id
_entity.type
_entity.pdbx_description
1 polymer ?
#
loop_
_entity_poly.entity_id
_entity_poly.type
_entity_poly.pdbx_seq_one_letter_code
_entity_poly.pdbx_strand_id
1 'polypeptide(L)'
;MLSVAVWVGEPGESRGDLDQVHPPEQGKVRGRDAAVLRDGRQVATHLDLPWEEDDPGHWDRAAGYDGRILLAGRLGPDNVADAIRRVSPWAVDASSRLEAAPGVKDHAKVRAYVEAARSAA
;
A
#
# COMPACT_ATOMS: atom_id res chain seq x y z
N MET A 1 -11.50 8.64 12.05
CA MET A 1 -10.93 8.32 10.72
C MET A 1 -9.46 8.10 10.95
N LEU A 2 -8.88 7.00 10.46
CA LEU A 2 -7.44 6.78 10.54
C LEU A 2 -6.73 7.70 9.54
N SER A 3 -5.64 8.33 9.94
CA SER A 3 -4.82 9.23 9.13
C SER A 3 -3.39 8.71 9.05
N VAL A 4 -2.75 8.89 7.89
CA VAL A 4 -1.39 8.40 7.62
C VAL A 4 -0.57 9.55 7.06
N ALA A 5 0.60 9.81 7.67
CA ALA A 5 1.62 10.68 7.07
C ALA A 5 2.63 9.83 6.29
N VAL A 6 3.13 10.34 5.18
CA VAL A 6 4.08 9.64 4.30
C VAL A 6 5.39 10.41 4.28
N TRP A 7 6.49 9.69 4.53
CA TRP A 7 7.84 10.24 4.66
C TRP A 7 8.82 9.52 3.73
N VAL A 8 9.89 10.23 3.34
CA VAL A 8 11.07 9.65 2.69
C VAL A 8 12.28 10.02 3.53
N GLY A 9 13.05 9.03 3.99
CA GLY A 9 14.10 9.21 4.97
C GLY A 9 13.57 9.08 6.39
N GLU A 10 13.82 10.07 7.24
CA GLU A 10 13.39 10.05 8.64
C GLU A 10 11.97 10.63 8.80
N PRO A 11 11.09 10.02 9.61
CA PRO A 11 9.79 10.59 9.93
C PRO A 11 9.94 11.87 10.76
N GLY A 12 9.16 12.91 10.43
CA GLY A 12 9.07 14.14 11.21
C GLY A 12 7.92 14.12 12.21
N GLU A 13 7.66 15.26 12.85
CA GLU A 13 6.45 15.42 13.67
C GLU A 13 5.20 15.39 12.80
N SER A 14 4.29 14.49 13.14
CA SER A 14 3.04 14.25 12.44
C SER A 14 1.88 14.28 13.43
N ARG A 15 0.71 14.78 12.98
CA ARG A 15 -0.57 14.56 13.68
C ARG A 15 -1.30 13.30 13.19
N GLY A 16 -0.67 12.53 12.30
CA GLY A 16 -1.19 11.30 11.75
C GLY A 16 -1.24 10.20 12.80
N ASP A 17 -2.20 9.28 12.66
CA ASP A 17 -2.29 8.09 13.52
C ASP A 17 -1.19 7.06 13.19
N LEU A 18 -0.68 7.09 11.96
CA LEU A 18 0.41 6.26 11.45
C LEU A 18 1.39 7.09 10.62
N ASP A 19 2.65 6.64 10.59
CA ASP A 19 3.69 7.15 9.70
C ASP A 19 4.15 6.04 8.75
N GLN A 20 4.00 6.25 7.45
CA GLN A 20 4.56 5.40 6.41
C GLN A 20 5.90 5.97 5.95
N VAL A 21 6.98 5.29 6.30
CA VAL A 21 8.35 5.78 6.11
C VAL A 21 9.06 4.96 5.05
N HIS A 22 9.34 5.61 3.91
CA HIS A 22 10.12 5.02 2.83
C HIS A 22 11.61 5.33 3.00
N PRO A 23 12.51 4.35 2.77
CA PRO A 23 13.93 4.65 2.67
C PRO A 23 14.20 5.50 1.41
N PRO A 24 15.24 6.34 1.39
CA PRO A 24 15.69 6.98 0.17
C PRO A 24 16.29 5.93 -0.79
N GLU A 25 16.06 6.08 -2.09
CA GLU A 25 16.66 5.23 -3.13
C GLU A 25 17.25 6.13 -4.24
N GLN A 26 18.52 5.89 -4.59
CA GLN A 26 19.24 6.76 -5.52
C GLN A 26 18.54 6.77 -6.90
N GLY A 27 18.25 7.97 -7.41
CA GLY A 27 17.58 8.14 -8.70
C GLY A 27 16.06 7.92 -8.67
N LYS A 28 15.46 7.68 -7.49
CA LYS A 28 14.01 7.55 -7.31
C LYS A 28 13.49 8.53 -6.25
N VAL A 29 12.19 8.79 -6.29
CA VAL A 29 11.51 9.69 -5.33
C VAL A 29 11.45 9.06 -3.93
N ARG A 30 11.26 7.75 -3.86
CA ARG A 30 11.20 6.95 -2.63
C ARG A 30 11.62 5.51 -2.92
N GLY A 31 12.09 4.80 -1.91
CA GLY A 31 12.31 3.37 -1.97
C GLY A 31 11.00 2.59 -2.14
N ARG A 32 11.12 1.39 -2.70
CA ARG A 32 10.01 0.50 -3.03
C ARG A 32 9.05 0.26 -1.85
N ASP A 33 9.55 -0.30 -0.76
CA ASP A 33 8.77 -0.69 0.41
C ASP A 33 8.89 0.37 1.52
N ALA A 34 8.02 0.29 2.54
CA ALA A 34 8.07 1.20 3.69
C ALA A 34 7.79 0.51 5.03
N ALA A 35 8.33 1.08 6.10
CA ALA A 35 7.88 0.78 7.46
C ALA A 35 6.59 1.56 7.74
N VAL A 36 5.60 0.90 8.35
CA VAL A 36 4.42 1.58 8.89
C VAL A 36 4.56 1.64 10.40
N LEU A 37 4.70 2.86 10.94
CA LEU A 37 4.92 3.13 12.34
C LEU A 37 3.65 3.63 13.01
N ARG A 38 3.48 3.29 14.29
CA ARG A 38 2.53 3.91 15.22
C ARG A 38 3.29 4.28 16.48
N ASP A 39 3.24 5.56 16.85
CA ASP A 39 3.99 6.08 18.01
C ASP A 39 5.49 5.68 17.96
N GLY A 40 6.08 5.78 16.76
CA GLY A 40 7.49 5.42 16.50
C GLY A 40 7.81 3.91 16.47
N ARG A 41 6.81 3.02 16.64
CA ARG A 41 7.01 1.56 16.62
C ARG A 41 6.46 0.97 15.32
N GLN A 42 7.24 0.14 14.64
CA GLN A 42 6.77 -0.53 13.43
C GLN A 42 5.64 -1.52 13.77
N VAL A 43 4.49 -1.34 13.11
CA VAL A 43 3.29 -2.16 13.28
C VAL A 43 2.95 -2.99 12.04
N ALA A 44 3.47 -2.60 10.88
CA ALA A 44 3.35 -3.34 9.62
C ALA A 44 4.48 -2.93 8.66
N THR A 45 4.61 -3.68 7.57
CA THR A 45 5.44 -3.32 6.42
C THR A 45 4.54 -3.04 5.23
N HIS A 46 4.71 -1.89 4.58
CA HIS A 46 4.08 -1.58 3.29
C HIS A 46 4.93 -2.19 2.17
N LEU A 47 4.33 -3.10 1.40
CA LEU A 47 4.99 -3.79 0.29
C LEU A 47 4.37 -3.32 -1.02
N ASP A 48 5.18 -2.73 -1.89
CA ASP A 48 4.73 -2.13 -3.15
C ASP A 48 5.41 -2.78 -4.37
N LEU A 49 4.96 -2.40 -5.56
CA LEU A 49 5.67 -2.68 -6.81
C LEU A 49 6.80 -1.66 -7.01
N PRO A 50 7.89 -2.03 -7.71
CA PRO A 50 8.86 -1.05 -8.15
C PRO A 50 8.22 -0.05 -9.12
N TRP A 51 8.74 1.18 -9.11
CA TRP A 51 8.17 2.30 -9.86
C TRP A 51 8.22 2.04 -11.37
N GLU A 52 7.05 2.05 -12.03
CA GLU A 52 6.91 1.80 -13.48
C GLU A 52 7.51 0.47 -13.99
N GLU A 53 7.77 -0.47 -13.08
CA GLU A 53 8.32 -1.78 -13.40
C GLU A 53 7.30 -2.88 -13.10
N ASP A 54 7.46 -4.02 -13.77
CA ASP A 54 6.67 -5.22 -13.52
C ASP A 54 7.44 -6.19 -12.62
N ASP A 55 6.71 -6.88 -11.76
CA ASP A 55 7.28 -7.85 -10.83
C ASP A 55 6.29 -9.00 -10.62
N PRO A 56 6.39 -10.06 -11.45
CA PRO A 56 5.42 -11.15 -11.44
C PRO A 56 5.44 -11.95 -10.13
N GLY A 57 6.53 -11.89 -9.35
CA GLY A 57 6.66 -12.55 -8.05
C GLY A 57 6.19 -11.70 -6.87
N HIS A 58 5.62 -10.52 -7.10
CA HIS A 58 5.25 -9.59 -6.03
C HIS A 58 4.30 -10.21 -5.00
N TRP A 59 3.21 -10.85 -5.44
CA TRP A 59 2.25 -11.49 -4.54
C TRP A 59 2.82 -12.72 -3.83
N ASP A 60 3.70 -13.48 -4.48
CA ASP A 60 4.35 -14.63 -3.84
C ASP A 60 5.29 -14.20 -2.72
N ARG A 61 6.08 -13.14 -2.95
CA ARG A 61 6.94 -12.60 -1.90
C ARG A 61 6.14 -11.95 -0.77
N ALA A 62 5.02 -11.30 -1.08
CA ALA A 62 4.14 -10.75 -0.05
C ALA A 62 3.46 -11.86 0.77
N ALA A 63 3.01 -12.94 0.14
CA ALA A 63 2.40 -14.08 0.83
C ALA A 63 3.38 -14.83 1.74
N GLY A 64 4.67 -14.81 1.40
CA GLY A 64 5.75 -15.38 2.23
C GLY A 64 6.34 -14.43 3.26
N TYR A 65 5.80 -13.22 3.45
CA TYR A 65 6.36 -12.23 4.37
C TYR A 65 5.94 -12.53 5.81
N ASP A 66 6.93 -12.60 6.71
CA ASP A 66 6.67 -12.78 8.14
C ASP A 66 6.16 -11.47 8.78
N GLY A 67 4.91 -11.47 9.22
CA GLY A 67 4.30 -10.37 9.99
C GLY A 67 3.14 -9.68 9.28
N ARG A 68 2.77 -8.48 9.76
CA ARG A 68 1.66 -7.71 9.20
C ARG A 68 2.15 -6.93 7.98
N ILE A 69 1.43 -7.07 6.87
CA ILE A 69 1.71 -6.34 5.65
C ILE A 69 0.54 -5.46 5.21
N LEU A 70 0.88 -4.28 4.70
CA LEU A 70 0.00 -3.40 3.94
C LEU A 70 0.38 -3.59 2.46
N LEU A 71 -0.44 -4.34 1.72
CA LEU A 71 -0.15 -4.68 0.32
C LEU A 71 -0.57 -3.55 -0.61
N ALA A 72 0.37 -3.05 -1.41
CA ALA A 72 0.13 -2.09 -2.49
C ALA A 72 0.48 -2.70 -3.85
N GLY A 73 0.74 -1.87 -4.86
CA GLY A 73 1.18 -2.33 -6.17
C GLY A 73 0.04 -2.60 -7.14
N ARG A 74 -0.39 -1.56 -7.88
CA ARG A 74 -1.37 -1.65 -8.98
C ARG A 74 -2.67 -2.40 -8.62
N LEU A 75 -3.09 -2.35 -7.35
CA LEU A 75 -4.36 -2.90 -6.91
C LEU A 75 -5.54 -2.05 -7.41
N GLY A 76 -6.61 -2.71 -7.83
CA GLY A 76 -7.82 -2.12 -8.37
C GLY A 76 -9.04 -3.01 -8.13
N PRO A 77 -10.25 -2.55 -8.50
CA PRO A 77 -11.49 -3.29 -8.25
C PRO A 77 -11.50 -4.69 -8.86
N ASP A 78 -10.76 -4.89 -9.94
CA ASP A 78 -10.67 -6.12 -10.71
C ASP A 78 -9.77 -7.19 -10.09
N ASN A 79 -8.83 -6.83 -9.22
CA ASN A 79 -7.81 -7.76 -8.71
C ASN A 79 -7.65 -7.81 -7.19
N VAL A 80 -8.23 -6.85 -6.45
CA VAL A 80 -8.01 -6.76 -4.99
C VAL A 80 -8.52 -7.98 -4.23
N ALA A 81 -9.64 -8.57 -4.66
CA ALA A 81 -10.20 -9.76 -4.02
C ALA A 81 -9.25 -10.98 -4.16
N ASP A 82 -8.61 -11.14 -5.33
CA ASP A 82 -7.64 -12.20 -5.57
C ASP A 82 -6.34 -11.96 -4.80
N ALA A 83 -5.88 -10.70 -4.76
CA ALA A 83 -4.72 -10.30 -3.98
C ALA A 83 -4.93 -10.64 -2.50
N ILE A 84 -6.09 -10.28 -1.92
CA ILE A 84 -6.43 -10.58 -0.52
C ILE A 84 -6.45 -12.09 -0.27
N ARG A 85 -7.12 -12.87 -1.11
CA ARG A 85 -7.21 -14.33 -0.94
C ARG A 85 -5.85 -15.03 -1.02
N ARG A 86 -4.97 -14.58 -1.91
CA ARG A 86 -3.64 -15.19 -2.09
C ARG A 86 -2.66 -14.78 -1.00
N VAL A 87 -2.67 -13.50 -0.61
CA VAL A 87 -1.64 -12.90 0.24
C VAL A 87 -2.06 -12.83 1.71
N SER A 88 -3.37 -12.82 2.00
CA SER A 88 -3.92 -12.60 3.35
C SER A 88 -3.31 -11.39 4.07
N PRO A 89 -3.24 -10.20 3.44
CA PRO A 89 -2.58 -9.05 4.02
C PRO A 89 -3.37 -8.47 5.19
N TRP A 90 -2.70 -7.73 6.08
CA TRP A 90 -3.36 -7.01 7.16
C TRP A 90 -4.21 -5.84 6.64
N ALA A 91 -3.76 -5.21 5.56
CA ALA A 91 -4.47 -4.15 4.87
C ALA A 91 -4.06 -4.07 3.39
N VAL A 92 -4.85 -3.38 2.57
CA VAL A 92 -4.55 -3.12 1.15
C VAL A 92 -4.55 -1.63 0.85
N ASP A 93 -3.66 -1.19 -0.03
CA ASP A 93 -3.48 0.19 -0.46
C ASP A 93 -3.56 0.29 -2.00
N ALA A 94 -4.31 1.29 -2.49
CA ALA A 94 -4.51 1.51 -3.90
C ALA A 94 -4.64 3.00 -4.20
N SER A 95 -3.96 3.47 -5.25
CA SER A 95 -3.99 4.87 -5.65
C SER A 95 -4.40 5.08 -7.11
N SER A 96 -3.50 4.86 -8.07
CA SER A 96 -3.68 5.25 -9.49
C SER A 96 -4.80 4.49 -10.21
N ARG A 97 -5.02 3.22 -9.88
CA ARG A 97 -6.12 2.41 -10.44
C ARG A 97 -7.50 2.88 -10.00
N LEU A 98 -7.57 3.74 -8.97
CA LEU A 98 -8.80 4.33 -8.45
C LEU A 98 -9.01 5.77 -8.94
N GLU A 99 -8.24 6.23 -9.92
CA GLU A 99 -8.29 7.59 -10.45
C GLU A 99 -9.01 7.66 -11.80
N ALA A 100 -9.64 8.80 -12.07
CA ALA A 100 -10.14 9.19 -13.38
C ALA A 100 -9.04 9.89 -14.21
N ALA A 101 -8.18 10.65 -13.52
CA ALA A 101 -7.00 11.33 -14.04
C ALA A 101 -5.97 11.44 -12.88
N PRO A 102 -4.67 11.64 -13.16
CA PRO A 102 -3.64 11.72 -12.11
C PRO A 102 -4.02 12.65 -10.95
N GLY A 103 -4.11 12.08 -9.74
CA GLY A 103 -4.49 12.81 -8.52
C GLY A 103 -5.99 13.07 -8.33
N VAL A 104 -6.84 12.67 -9.27
CA VAL A 104 -8.31 12.84 -9.21
C VAL A 104 -8.99 11.48 -9.05
N LYS A 105 -9.51 11.20 -7.86
CA LYS A 105 -10.18 9.93 -7.54
C LYS A 105 -11.51 9.79 -8.28
N ASP A 106 -11.76 8.60 -8.80
CA ASP A 106 -13.04 8.18 -9.36
C ASP A 106 -13.86 7.49 -8.26
N HIS A 107 -14.95 8.11 -7.82
CA HIS A 107 -15.78 7.59 -6.74
C HIS A 107 -16.38 6.21 -7.06
N ALA A 108 -16.69 5.92 -8.32
CA ALA A 108 -17.23 4.61 -8.70
C ALA A 108 -16.17 3.52 -8.57
N LYS A 109 -14.93 3.80 -9.01
CA LYS A 109 -13.80 2.86 -8.84
C LYS A 109 -13.45 2.66 -7.37
N VAL A 110 -13.42 3.72 -6.57
CA VAL A 110 -13.17 3.61 -5.12
C VAL A 110 -14.24 2.74 -4.45
N ARG A 111 -15.52 2.94 -4.78
CA ARG A 111 -16.60 2.13 -4.23
C ARG A 111 -16.46 0.66 -4.62
N ALA A 112 -16.27 0.38 -5.90
CA ALA A 112 -16.09 -0.98 -6.42
C ALA A 112 -14.88 -1.68 -5.79
N TYR A 113 -13.78 -0.95 -5.57
CA TYR A 113 -12.59 -1.47 -4.89
C TYR A 113 -12.89 -1.91 -3.46
N VAL A 114 -13.58 -1.06 -2.68
CA VAL A 114 -13.93 -1.37 -1.28
C VAL A 114 -14.91 -2.54 -1.21
N GLU A 115 -15.89 -2.61 -2.11
CA GLU A 115 -16.84 -3.72 -2.19
C GLU A 115 -16.12 -5.03 -2.54
N ALA A 116 -15.26 -5.03 -3.55
CA ALA A 116 -14.45 -6.19 -3.94
C ALA A 116 -13.52 -6.65 -2.80
N ALA A 117 -12.83 -5.72 -2.14
CA ALA A 117 -11.93 -6.04 -1.03
C ALA A 117 -12.66 -6.69 0.14
N ARG A 118 -13.84 -6.16 0.51
CA ARG A 118 -14.66 -6.70 1.60
C ARG A 118 -15.29 -8.04 1.28
N SER A 119 -15.52 -8.36 0.01
CA SER A 119 -16.07 -9.66 -0.40
C SER A 119 -15.09 -10.83 -0.27
N ALA A 120 -13.79 -10.52 -0.13
CA ALA A 120 -12.72 -11.50 -0.03
C ALA A 120 -12.24 -11.78 1.40
N ALA A 121 -12.67 -10.97 2.37
CA ALA A 121 -12.25 -11.00 3.77
C ALA A 121 -13.21 -11.81 4.65
#